data_AF-A0AAF0IRR7-F1
#
_entry.id   AF-A0AAF0IRR7-F1
#
_cell.length_a   1.000
_cell.length_b   1.000
_cell.length_c   1.000
_cell.angle_alpha   90.00
_cell.angle_beta   90.00
_cell.angle_gamma   90.00
#
_symmetry.space_group_name_H-M   'P 1'
#
loop_
_entity.id
_entity.type
_entity.pdbx_description
1 polymer ?
#
loop_
_entity_poly.entity_id
_entity_poly.type
_entity_poly.pdbx_seq_one_letter_code
_entity_poly.pdbx_strand_id
1 'polypeptide(L)'
;MEAAAALRKARIDALRRLRQAEAAHDQQAIDENAFGRAVKESYRSSVAPADALPQGPTVLDTLEQDLAGLQERVIAEDEAAQGEKLVRGRLTQDLAAIAPKRPNWDLRRAYEQRAARLERRTKMAIRALIGTCAADAVERLRASQGADDGAEGEAAARLVAEAAPDEEEEGP
;
A
#
# COMPACT_ATOMS: atom_id res chain seq x y z
N MET A 1 -23.63 37.65 22.46
CA MET A 1 -24.92 36.91 22.54
C MET A 1 -26.12 37.80 22.22
N GLU A 2 -26.12 39.07 22.62
CA GLU A 2 -27.24 40.01 22.43
C GLU A 2 -27.57 40.31 20.96
N ALA A 3 -26.55 40.42 20.09
CA ALA A 3 -26.75 40.68 18.66
C ALA A 3 -27.56 39.57 17.94
N ALA A 4 -27.29 38.29 18.25
CA ALA A 4 -28.05 37.17 17.68
C ALA A 4 -29.51 37.14 18.18
N ALA A 5 -29.73 37.49 19.46
CA ALA A 5 -31.08 37.60 20.02
C ALA A 5 -31.88 38.74 19.38
N ALA A 6 -31.24 39.89 19.11
CA ALA A 6 -31.86 41.02 18.43
C ALA A 6 -32.29 40.67 17.00
N LEU A 7 -31.43 39.98 16.23
CA LEU A 7 -31.77 39.50 14.88
C LEU A 7 -32.96 38.52 14.89
N ARG A 8 -32.98 37.59 15.84
CA ARG A 8 -34.11 36.65 16.00
C ARG A 8 -35.41 37.37 16.35
N LYS A 9 -35.36 38.35 17.25
CA LYS A 9 -36.52 39.16 17.63
C LYS A 9 -37.07 39.94 16.42
N ALA A 10 -36.20 40.63 15.68
CA ALA A 10 -36.58 41.35 14.47
C ALA A 10 -37.25 40.44 13.42
N ARG A 11 -36.74 39.22 13.23
CA ARG A 11 -37.34 38.21 12.34
C ARG A 11 -38.74 37.78 12.80
N ILE A 12 -38.92 37.52 14.09
CA ILE A 12 -40.22 37.11 14.65
C ILE A 12 -41.23 38.25 14.51
N ASP A 13 -40.83 39.49 14.75
CA ASP A 13 -41.71 40.65 14.64
C ASP A 13 -42.13 40.89 13.18
N ALA A 14 -41.23 40.71 12.21
CA ALA A 14 -41.55 40.76 10.78
C ALA A 14 -42.58 39.68 10.37
N LEU A 15 -42.46 38.45 10.91
CA LEU A 15 -43.41 37.38 10.66
C LEU A 15 -44.78 37.61 11.31
N ARG A 16 -44.82 38.19 12.51
CA ARG A 16 -46.09 38.55 13.18
C ARG A 16 -46.85 39.63 12.40
N ARG A 17 -46.14 40.64 11.90
CA ARG A 17 -46.73 41.70 11.05
C ARG A 17 -47.30 41.12 9.76
N LEU A 18 -46.59 40.19 9.12
CA LEU A 18 -47.08 39.49 7.93
C LEU A 18 -48.40 38.75 8.22
N ARG A 19 -48.46 38.00 9.33
CA ARG A 19 -49.65 37.23 9.70
C ARG A 19 -50.86 38.13 9.99
N GLN A 20 -50.64 39.30 10.59
CA GLN A 20 -51.69 40.29 10.85
C GLN A 20 -52.21 40.91 9.55
N ALA A 21 -51.31 41.27 8.63
CA ALA A 21 -51.67 41.79 7.32
C ALA A 21 -52.44 40.78 6.45
N GLU A 22 -52.04 39.50 6.49
CA GLU A 22 -52.75 38.40 5.81
C GLU A 22 -54.16 38.20 6.36
N ALA A 23 -54.35 38.30 7.67
CA ALA A 23 -55.68 38.21 8.30
C ALA A 23 -56.59 39.40 7.98
N ALA A 24 -56.01 40.58 7.74
CA ALA A 24 -56.72 41.79 7.35
C ALA A 24 -56.95 41.89 5.82
N HIS A 25 -56.44 40.94 5.03
CA HIS A 25 -56.44 40.98 3.56
C HIS A 25 -55.85 42.28 2.96
N ASP A 26 -54.90 42.91 3.65
CA ASP A 26 -54.24 44.12 3.17
C ASP A 26 -53.04 43.76 2.30
N GLN A 27 -53.24 43.81 0.98
CA GLN A 27 -52.22 43.43 0.00
C GLN A 27 -50.99 44.34 0.03
N GLN A 28 -51.14 45.63 0.37
CA GLN A 28 -50.03 46.58 0.41
C GLN A 28 -49.07 46.24 1.55
N ALA A 29 -49.60 45.98 2.75
CA ALA A 29 -48.79 45.60 3.91
C ALA A 29 -48.13 44.22 3.76
N ILE A 30 -48.72 43.31 2.98
CA ILE A 30 -48.12 42.01 2.65
C ILE A 30 -46.92 42.21 1.72
N ASP A 31 -47.06 43.05 0.71
CA ASP A 31 -46.00 43.29 -0.28
C ASP A 31 -44.85 44.11 0.30
N GLU A 32 -45.09 45.02 1.24
CA GLU A 32 -44.04 45.79 1.94
C GLU A 32 -43.12 44.92 2.83
N ASN A 33 -43.55 43.71 3.21
CA ASN A 33 -42.77 42.83 4.07
C ASN A 33 -41.64 42.11 3.28
N ALA A 34 -40.46 42.73 3.24
CA ALA A 34 -39.28 42.20 2.53
C ALA A 34 -38.89 40.77 2.96
N PHE A 35 -38.97 40.45 4.26
CA PHE A 35 -38.62 39.12 4.77
C PHE A 35 -39.63 38.05 4.31
N GLY A 36 -40.93 38.37 4.36
CA GLY A 36 -41.99 37.49 3.89
C GLY A 36 -41.88 37.19 2.39
N ARG A 37 -41.55 38.20 1.58
CA ARG A 37 -41.29 38.03 0.13
C ARG A 37 -40.10 37.13 -0.14
N ALA A 38 -38.96 37.38 0.50
CA ALA A 38 -37.75 36.57 0.31
C ALA A 38 -37.99 35.08 0.64
N VAL A 39 -38.75 34.80 1.71
CA VAL A 39 -39.14 33.43 2.06
C VAL A 39 -40.07 32.85 0.98
N LYS A 40 -41.11 33.56 0.55
CA LYS A 40 -42.04 33.08 -0.49
C LYS A 40 -41.34 32.87 -1.85
N GLU A 41 -40.40 33.72 -2.23
CA GLU A 41 -39.60 33.61 -3.45
C GLU A 41 -38.68 32.38 -3.41
N SER A 42 -38.08 32.07 -2.26
CA SER A 42 -37.26 30.86 -2.10
C SER A 42 -38.01 29.55 -2.34
N TYR A 43 -39.34 29.53 -2.12
CA TYR A 43 -40.19 28.36 -2.38
C TYR A 43 -40.86 28.38 -3.76
N ARG A 44 -40.88 29.53 -4.44
CA ARG A 44 -41.56 29.71 -5.75
C ARG A 44 -40.60 29.75 -6.93
N SER A 45 -39.34 30.10 -6.69
CA SER A 45 -38.28 30.11 -7.68
C SER A 45 -37.65 28.72 -7.82
N SER A 46 -37.51 28.23 -9.05
CA SER A 46 -36.67 27.07 -9.38
C SER A 46 -35.19 27.43 -9.54
N VAL A 47 -34.83 28.70 -9.35
CA VAL A 47 -33.44 29.18 -9.42
C VAL A 47 -32.79 28.92 -8.08
N ALA A 48 -31.73 28.12 -8.09
CA ALA A 48 -30.92 27.85 -6.90
C ALA A 48 -30.29 29.15 -6.37
N PRO A 49 -30.23 29.34 -5.03
CA PRO A 49 -29.52 30.48 -4.44
C PRO A 49 -28.07 30.55 -4.94
N ALA A 50 -27.57 31.75 -5.22
CA ALA A 50 -26.21 31.95 -5.73
C ALA A 50 -25.13 31.33 -4.81
N ASP A 51 -25.37 31.31 -3.50
CA ASP A 51 -24.50 30.70 -2.49
C ASP A 51 -24.52 29.16 -2.50
N ALA A 52 -25.54 28.55 -3.12
CA ALA A 52 -25.68 27.10 -3.21
C ALA A 52 -25.03 26.51 -4.47
N LEU A 53 -24.59 27.36 -5.41
CA LEU A 53 -23.89 26.91 -6.60
C LEU A 53 -22.39 26.84 -6.30
N PRO A 54 -21.75 25.66 -6.41
CA PRO A 54 -20.31 25.58 -6.36
C PRO A 54 -19.76 26.44 -7.50
N GLN A 55 -18.90 27.41 -7.15
CA GLN A 55 -18.11 28.16 -8.13
C GLN A 55 -17.15 27.14 -8.76
N GLY A 56 -17.58 26.53 -9.85
CA GLY A 56 -16.82 25.48 -10.53
C GLY A 56 -15.48 26.04 -11.04
N PRO A 57 -14.42 25.22 -11.07
CA PRO A 57 -13.15 25.62 -11.64
C PRO A 57 -13.33 26.04 -13.11
N THR A 58 -12.66 27.12 -13.50
CA THR A 58 -12.69 27.71 -14.85
C THR A 58 -11.97 26.87 -15.90
N VAL A 59 -11.31 25.79 -15.46
CA VAL A 59 -10.63 24.81 -16.30
C VAL A 59 -11.49 23.55 -16.29
N LEU A 60 -11.84 23.06 -17.48
CA LEU A 60 -12.48 21.77 -17.66
C LEU A 60 -11.47 20.67 -17.33
N ASP A 61 -11.24 20.42 -16.04
CA ASP A 61 -10.56 19.21 -15.57
C ASP A 61 -11.43 18.03 -15.98
N THR A 62 -10.94 17.25 -16.94
CA THR A 62 -11.57 15.98 -17.28
C THR A 62 -11.05 14.93 -16.33
N LEU A 63 -11.94 14.04 -15.87
CA LEU A 63 -11.57 12.91 -15.00
C LEU A 63 -10.44 12.05 -15.60
N GLU A 64 -10.30 12.06 -16.92
CA GLU A 64 -9.23 11.38 -17.65
C GLU A 64 -7.84 11.95 -17.36
N GLN A 65 -7.73 13.27 -17.16
CA GLN A 65 -6.46 13.92 -16.79
C GLN A 65 -6.09 13.60 -15.34
N ASP A 66 -7.07 13.54 -14.44
CA ASP A 66 -6.86 13.15 -13.04
C ASP A 66 -6.45 11.69 -12.88
N LEU A 67 -6.99 10.81 -13.74
CA LEU A 67 -6.73 9.38 -13.72
C LEU A 67 -5.46 8.98 -14.49
N ALA A 68 -4.93 9.86 -15.34
CA ALA A 68 -3.74 9.60 -16.14
C ALA A 68 -2.53 9.26 -15.23
N GLY A 69 -1.98 8.07 -15.41
CA GLY A 69 -0.80 7.59 -14.67
C GLY A 69 -1.05 7.18 -13.22
N LEU A 70 -2.29 7.22 -12.72
CA LEU A 70 -2.62 6.76 -11.37
C LEU A 70 -2.42 5.25 -11.21
N GLN A 71 -2.74 4.48 -12.25
CA GLN A 71 -2.53 3.03 -12.29
C GLN A 71 -1.05 2.66 -12.18
N GLU A 72 -0.19 3.32 -12.94
CA GLU A 72 1.26 3.05 -12.96
C GLU A 72 1.89 3.36 -11.60
N ARG A 73 1.45 4.43 -10.93
CA ARG A 73 1.89 4.78 -9.58
C ARG A 73 1.48 3.72 -8.56
N VAL A 74 0.22 3.26 -8.60
CA VAL A 74 -0.28 2.22 -7.68
C VAL A 74 0.45 0.90 -7.88
N ILE A 75 0.72 0.50 -9.12
CA ILE A 75 1.49 -0.72 -9.42
C ILE A 75 2.92 -0.59 -8.89
N ALA A 76 3.60 0.54 -9.17
CA ALA A 76 4.96 0.78 -8.70
C ALA A 76 5.07 0.80 -7.17
N GLU A 77 4.08 1.40 -6.48
CA GLU A 77 4.00 1.41 -5.02
C GLU A 77 3.78 0.01 -4.43
N ASP A 78 2.91 -0.81 -5.03
CA ASP A 78 2.68 -2.17 -4.55
C ASP A 78 3.91 -3.06 -4.80
N GLU A 79 4.57 -2.95 -5.95
CA GLU A 79 5.81 -3.66 -6.25
C GLU A 79 6.94 -3.29 -5.28
N ALA A 80 7.08 -2.00 -4.95
CA ALA A 80 8.03 -1.53 -3.95
C ALA A 80 7.71 -2.09 -2.55
N ALA A 81 6.44 -2.06 -2.15
CA ALA A 81 6.00 -2.60 -0.87
C ALA A 81 6.18 -4.12 -0.78
N GLN A 82 5.97 -4.85 -1.88
CA GLN A 82 6.26 -6.29 -1.96
C GLN A 82 7.76 -6.56 -1.85
N GLY A 83 8.59 -5.78 -2.55
CA GLY A 83 10.05 -5.86 -2.44
C GLY A 83 10.55 -5.65 -1.00
N GLU A 84 10.08 -4.61 -0.33
CA GLU A 84 10.40 -4.34 1.07
C GLU A 84 9.91 -5.43 2.02
N LYS A 85 8.71 -5.98 1.80
CA LYS A 85 8.18 -7.12 2.57
C LYS A 85 9.03 -8.39 2.38
N LEU A 86 9.52 -8.65 1.17
CA LEU A 86 10.41 -9.79 0.89
C LEU A 86 11.81 -9.60 1.51
N VAL A 87 12.34 -8.37 1.49
CA VAL A 87 13.64 -8.03 2.08
C VAL A 87 13.58 -8.04 3.61
N ARG A 88 12.53 -7.44 4.20
CA ARG A 88 12.29 -7.43 5.65
C ARG A 88 11.89 -8.82 6.16
N GLY A 89 11.05 -9.55 5.43
CA GLY A 89 10.64 -10.92 5.73
C GLY A 89 11.75 -11.97 5.56
N ARG A 90 12.86 -11.63 4.88
CA ARG A 90 14.08 -12.46 4.89
C ARG A 90 14.77 -12.47 6.26
N LEU A 91 14.59 -11.42 7.07
CA LEU A 91 15.19 -11.28 8.40
C LEU A 91 14.27 -11.82 9.52
N THR A 92 12.95 -11.80 9.30
CA THR A 92 11.97 -12.42 10.20
C THR A 92 11.16 -13.43 9.40
N GLN A 93 11.54 -14.71 9.49
CA GLN A 93 10.83 -15.84 8.91
C GLN A 93 9.38 -15.89 9.45
N ASP A 94 8.48 -15.15 8.81
CA ASP A 94 7.06 -15.11 9.15
C ASP A 94 6.44 -16.49 8.91
N LEU A 95 6.20 -17.21 10.00
CA LEU A 95 5.52 -18.52 10.01
C LEU A 95 4.14 -18.46 9.35
N ALA A 96 3.52 -17.28 9.29
CA ALA A 96 2.26 -17.02 8.61
C ALA A 96 2.36 -17.13 7.07
N ALA A 97 3.53 -16.86 6.46
CA ALA A 97 3.75 -17.03 5.03
C ALA A 97 3.99 -18.51 4.64
N ILE A 98 4.41 -19.33 5.61
CA ILE A 98 4.59 -20.79 5.44
C ILE A 98 3.24 -21.51 5.52
N ALA A 99 2.26 -20.92 6.21
CA ALA A 99 0.93 -21.49 6.37
C ALA A 99 0.20 -21.61 5.02
N PRO A 100 -0.39 -22.79 4.70
CA PRO A 100 -1.14 -22.95 3.46
C PRO A 100 -2.41 -22.09 3.48
N LYS A 101 -2.71 -21.44 2.35
CA LYS A 101 -3.90 -20.59 2.15
C LYS A 101 -5.23 -21.28 2.46
N ARG A 102 -5.26 -22.62 2.45
CA ARG A 102 -6.37 -23.46 2.89
C ARG A 102 -5.79 -24.54 3.82
N PRO A 103 -6.41 -24.82 4.98
CA PRO A 103 -5.95 -25.91 5.83
C PRO A 103 -6.10 -27.21 5.05
N ASN A 104 -4.98 -27.78 4.59
CA ASN A 104 -4.98 -29.19 4.22
C ASN A 104 -4.95 -29.98 5.53
N TRP A 105 -5.60 -31.13 5.55
CA TRP A 105 -5.62 -32.01 6.72
C TRP A 105 -4.28 -32.77 6.90
N ASP A 106 -3.27 -32.47 6.06
CA ASP A 106 -1.97 -33.13 6.06
C ASP A 106 -0.83 -32.10 5.88
N LEU A 107 -0.67 -31.26 6.90
CA LEU A 107 0.40 -30.27 6.97
C LEU A 107 1.78 -30.95 7.00
N ARG A 108 1.84 -32.17 7.56
CA ARG A 108 3.06 -32.94 7.72
C ARG A 108 3.65 -33.33 6.36
N ARG A 109 2.84 -33.85 5.43
CA ARG A 109 3.33 -34.25 4.11
C ARG A 109 3.82 -33.08 3.25
N ALA A 110 3.12 -31.94 3.33
CA ALA A 110 3.55 -30.73 2.63
C ALA A 110 4.86 -30.16 3.20
N TYR A 111 5.03 -30.24 4.53
CA TYR A 111 6.26 -29.87 5.22
C TYR A 111 7.41 -30.82 4.83
N GLU A 112 7.21 -32.13 4.89
CA GLU A 112 8.21 -33.15 4.54
C GLU A 112 8.73 -32.96 3.10
N GLN A 113 7.85 -32.66 2.14
CA GLN A 113 8.26 -32.37 0.76
C GLN A 113 9.14 -31.11 0.65
N ARG A 114 8.80 -30.05 1.39
CA ARG A 114 9.59 -28.80 1.40
C ARG A 114 10.92 -28.99 2.12
N ALA A 115 10.92 -29.73 3.23
CA ALA A 115 12.11 -30.07 3.99
C ALA A 115 13.09 -30.90 3.13
N ALA A 116 12.61 -31.92 2.42
CA ALA A 116 13.44 -32.72 1.50
C ALA A 116 14.10 -31.88 0.40
N ARG A 117 13.35 -30.93 -0.20
CA ARG A 117 13.91 -29.99 -1.19
C ARG A 117 14.94 -29.06 -0.58
N LEU A 118 14.71 -28.59 0.65
CA LEU A 118 15.64 -27.72 1.36
C LEU A 118 16.93 -28.47 1.71
N GLU A 119 16.84 -29.69 2.25
CA GLU A 119 18.00 -30.52 2.59
C GLU A 119 18.93 -30.76 1.40
N ARG A 120 18.40 -31.02 0.20
CA ARG A 120 19.21 -31.14 -1.03
C ARG A 120 20.02 -29.86 -1.27
N ARG A 121 19.36 -28.70 -1.21
CA ARG A 121 20.02 -27.40 -1.44
C ARG A 121 21.01 -27.05 -0.33
N THR A 122 20.70 -27.38 0.93
CA THR A 122 21.61 -27.18 2.06
C THR A 122 22.85 -28.05 1.92
N LYS A 123 22.72 -29.31 1.52
CA LYS A 123 23.88 -30.19 1.24
C LYS A 123 24.76 -29.63 0.12
N MET A 124 24.16 -29.11 -0.96
CA MET A 124 24.90 -28.46 -2.03
C MET A 124 25.62 -27.19 -1.55
N ALA A 125 24.95 -26.34 -0.77
CA ALA A 125 25.55 -25.13 -0.22
C ALA A 125 26.70 -25.44 0.76
N ILE A 126 26.55 -26.47 1.59
CA ILE A 126 27.62 -26.95 2.47
C ILE A 126 28.84 -27.40 1.65
N ARG A 127 28.62 -28.20 0.59
CA ARG A 127 29.71 -28.63 -0.31
C ARG A 127 30.40 -27.44 -0.97
N ALA A 128 29.64 -26.48 -1.47
CA ALA A 128 30.19 -25.27 -2.08
C ALA A 128 31.02 -24.45 -1.08
N LEU A 129 30.53 -24.25 0.14
CA LEU A 129 31.25 -23.52 1.19
C LEU A 129 32.52 -24.25 1.65
N ILE A 130 32.48 -25.59 1.74
CA ILE A 130 33.68 -26.38 2.01
C ILE A 130 34.69 -26.20 0.88
N GLY A 131 34.24 -26.23 -0.39
CA GLY A 131 35.09 -25.98 -1.55
C GLY A 131 35.76 -24.60 -1.52
N THR A 132 35.00 -23.53 -1.26
CA THR A 132 35.56 -22.18 -1.18
C THR A 132 36.48 -22.01 0.02
N CYS A 133 36.09 -22.52 1.20
CA CYS A 133 36.90 -22.43 2.41
C CYS A 133 38.21 -23.23 2.28
N ALA A 134 38.16 -24.41 1.66
CA ALA A 134 39.35 -25.20 1.37
C ALA A 134 40.25 -24.50 0.35
N ALA A 135 39.70 -23.91 -0.71
CA ALA A 135 40.47 -23.13 -1.68
C ALA A 135 41.17 -21.93 -1.03
N ASP A 136 40.46 -21.15 -0.21
CA ASP A 136 41.02 -20.03 0.55
C ASP A 136 42.11 -20.49 1.53
N ALA A 137 41.91 -21.65 2.19
CA ALA A 137 42.90 -22.23 3.09
C ALA A 137 44.18 -22.67 2.34
N VAL A 138 44.03 -23.26 1.15
CA VAL A 138 45.16 -23.61 0.28
C VAL A 138 45.89 -22.37 -0.22
N GLU A 139 45.18 -21.30 -0.58
CA GLU A 139 45.80 -20.05 -1.00
C GLU A 139 46.59 -19.40 0.14
N ARG A 140 46.03 -19.38 1.36
CA ARG A 140 46.74 -18.92 2.56
C ARG A 140 47.95 -19.79 2.90
N LEU A 141 47.83 -21.11 2.76
CA LEU A 141 48.94 -22.05 2.96
C LEU A 141 50.04 -21.80 1.93
N ARG A 142 49.71 -21.67 0.64
CA ARG A 142 50.66 -21.34 -0.44
C ARG A 142 51.34 -19.99 -0.24
N ALA A 143 50.61 -19.00 0.26
CA ALA A 143 51.18 -17.70 0.61
C ALA A 143 52.12 -17.77 1.83
N SER A 144 51.89 -18.72 2.76
CA SER A 144 52.75 -18.95 3.93
C SER A 144 53.92 -19.90 3.66
N GLN A 145 53.75 -20.89 2.77
CA GLN A 145 54.75 -21.87 2.36
C GLN A 145 55.54 -21.34 1.16
N GLY A 146 56.36 -20.33 1.42
CA GLY A 146 57.51 -20.07 0.58
C GLY A 146 58.55 -21.18 0.80
N ALA A 147 58.59 -22.12 -0.15
CA ALA A 147 59.80 -22.82 -0.65
C ALA A 147 60.01 -24.34 -0.47
N ASP A 148 59.39 -25.13 0.43
CA ASP A 148 59.92 -26.52 0.61
C ASP A 148 58.99 -27.75 0.67
N ASP A 149 57.65 -27.70 0.69
CA ASP A 149 56.86 -28.96 0.73
C ASP A 149 55.60 -28.96 -0.15
N GLY A 150 55.73 -29.42 -1.39
CA GLY A 150 54.66 -29.45 -2.41
C GLY A 150 53.57 -30.52 -2.21
N ALA A 151 53.68 -31.40 -1.22
CA ALA A 151 52.78 -32.54 -1.05
C ALA A 151 51.42 -32.18 -0.40
N GLU A 152 51.41 -31.21 0.53
CA GLU A 152 50.20 -30.86 1.28
C GLU A 152 49.21 -30.02 0.46
N GLY A 153 49.73 -29.15 -0.42
CA GLY A 153 48.92 -28.37 -1.35
C GLY A 153 48.25 -29.20 -2.44
N GLU A 154 48.82 -30.35 -2.81
CA GLU A 154 48.27 -31.27 -3.80
C GLU A 154 47.11 -32.11 -3.22
N ALA A 155 47.22 -32.52 -1.95
CA ALA A 155 46.15 -33.22 -1.24
C ALA A 155 44.90 -32.34 -1.06
N ALA A 156 45.09 -31.08 -0.70
CA ALA A 156 43.97 -30.15 -0.56
C ALA A 156 43.36 -29.76 -1.92
N ALA A 157 44.16 -29.68 -2.99
CA ALA A 157 43.63 -29.49 -4.35
C ALA A 157 42.83 -30.71 -4.85
N ARG A 158 43.23 -31.94 -4.49
CA ARG A 158 42.45 -33.15 -4.77
C ARG A 158 41.11 -33.18 -4.03
N LEU A 159 41.08 -32.77 -2.76
CA LEU A 159 39.83 -32.66 -2.00
C LEU A 159 38.86 -31.63 -2.60
N VAL A 160 39.38 -30.52 -3.14
CA VAL A 160 38.56 -29.53 -3.87
C VAL A 160 38.04 -30.10 -5.20
N ALA A 161 38.86 -30.88 -5.92
CA ALA A 161 38.46 -31.54 -7.15
C ALA A 161 37.41 -32.65 -6.92
N GLU A 162 37.50 -33.37 -5.79
CA GLU A 162 36.52 -34.40 -5.39
C GLU A 162 35.23 -33.79 -4.79
N ALA A 163 35.31 -32.58 -4.24
CA ALA A 163 34.14 -31.83 -3.78
C ALA A 163 33.41 -31.06 -4.89
N ALA A 164 33.94 -31.07 -6.12
CA ALA A 164 33.27 -30.52 -7.28
C ALA A 164 31.95 -31.29 -7.52
N PRO A 165 30.85 -30.60 -7.84
CA PRO A 165 29.56 -31.25 -7.98
C PRO A 165 29.57 -32.19 -9.19
N ASP A 166 29.29 -33.48 -8.96
CA ASP A 166 28.90 -34.40 -10.02
C ASP A 166 27.63 -33.85 -10.68
N GLU A 167 27.78 -33.35 -11.90
CA GLU A 167 26.69 -32.97 -12.81
C GLU A 167 26.01 -34.24 -13.33
N GLU A 168 25.39 -35.03 -12.45
CA GLU A 168 24.57 -36.16 -12.88
C GLU A 168 23.10 -35.74 -13.07
N GLU A 169 22.75 -35.70 -14.36
CA GLU A 169 21.46 -36.00 -14.99
C GLU A 169 20.17 -35.55 -14.25
N GLU A 170 19.64 -34.39 -14.69
CA GLU A 170 18.20 -34.17 -14.74
C GLU A 170 17.57 -35.10 -15.79
N GLY A 171 17.19 -36.31 -15.38
CA GLY A 171 16.14 -37.09 -16.03
C GLY A 171 14.74 -36.65 -15.53
N PRO A 172 13.71 -36.61 -16.40
CA PRO A 172 12.45 -35.90 -16.21
C PRO A 172 11.59 -36.36 -15.01
#